data_AF-A0A7Y3B2V6-F1
#
_entry.id   AF-A0A7Y3B2V6-F1
#
_cell.length_a   1.000
_cell.length_b   1.000
_cell.length_c   1.000
_cell.angle_alpha   90.00
_cell.angle_beta   90.00
_cell.angle_gamma   90.00
#
_symmetry.space_group_name_H-M   'P 1'
#
loop_
_entity.id
_entity.type
_entity.pdbx_description
1 polymer ?
#
loop_
_entity_poly.entity_id
_entity_poly.type
_entity_poly.pdbx_seq_one_letter_code
_entity_poly.pdbx_strand_id
1 'polypeptide(L)'
;GHEGRNPADCGGDDHHQCLRDYVTENKVTVEAIFSALTGVCDPSEVLIRVIDMYQMEIETQNKTDGLQITSPYFREAQEALAEIAATYGIPIAPVYAEFMGPDRTQDPQDRGLIRTDRRHTTRAGALLIAKMLDDLGYDLAA
;
A
#
# COMPACT_ATOMS: atom_id res chain seq x y z
N GLY A 1 2.26 -21.08 5.85
CA GLY A 1 2.21 -19.64 5.53
C GLY A 1 2.74 -18.90 6.72
N HIS A 2 3.90 -18.27 6.54
CA HIS A 2 4.89 -17.79 7.51
C HIS A 2 4.55 -17.75 9.01
N GLU A 3 5.30 -18.54 9.79
CA GLU A 3 5.67 -18.19 11.16
C GLU A 3 6.41 -16.85 11.12
N GLY A 4 5.78 -15.79 11.65
CA GLY A 4 6.26 -14.42 11.41
C GLY A 4 5.35 -13.37 12.02
N ARG A 5 4.90 -13.57 13.27
CA ARG A 5 4.19 -12.50 14.01
C ARG A 5 5.14 -11.46 14.60
N ASN A 6 6.45 -11.74 14.60
CA ASN A 6 7.47 -10.81 15.04
C ASN A 6 8.38 -10.43 13.86
N PRO A 7 8.27 -9.21 13.31
CA PRO A 7 9.17 -8.72 12.27
C PRO A 7 10.66 -8.74 12.68
N ALA A 8 10.95 -8.72 13.99
CA ALA A 8 12.32 -8.78 14.54
C ALA A 8 12.89 -10.22 14.63
N ASP A 9 12.18 -11.23 14.12
CA ASP A 9 12.63 -12.62 14.10
C ASP A 9 12.35 -13.29 12.75
N CYS A 10 12.62 -12.55 11.67
CA CYS A 10 12.25 -12.95 10.32
C CYS A 10 13.40 -13.48 9.47
N GLY A 11 14.42 -14.06 10.11
CA GLY A 11 15.59 -14.66 9.47
C GLY A 11 16.60 -13.65 8.91
N GLY A 12 17.77 -14.13 8.50
CA GLY A 12 18.91 -13.30 8.08
C GLY A 12 19.70 -12.73 9.28
N ASP A 13 20.86 -12.12 8.98
CA ASP A 13 21.79 -11.63 10.01
C ASP A 13 21.22 -10.44 10.83
N ASP A 14 20.29 -9.70 10.24
CA ASP A 14 19.58 -8.57 10.85
C ASP A 14 18.13 -8.90 11.23
N HIS A 15 17.73 -10.17 11.13
CA HIS A 15 16.37 -10.65 11.37
C HIS A 15 15.28 -10.07 10.45
N HIS A 16 15.63 -9.41 9.34
CA HIS A 16 14.66 -8.77 8.44
C HIS A 16 14.48 -9.49 7.09
N GLN A 17 14.98 -10.72 6.93
CA GLN A 17 15.00 -11.39 5.62
C GLN A 17 13.60 -11.55 5.02
N CYS A 18 12.62 -11.99 5.80
CA CYS A 18 11.26 -12.14 5.26
C CYS A 18 10.62 -10.83 4.79
N LEU A 19 11.04 -9.68 5.34
CA LEU A 19 10.52 -8.37 4.91
C LEU A 19 11.09 -8.02 3.54
N ARG A 20 12.38 -8.32 3.30
CA ARG A 20 13.01 -8.21 1.98
C ARG A 20 12.38 -9.17 0.97
N ASP A 21 12.10 -10.40 1.40
CA ASP A 21 11.44 -11.40 0.55
C ASP A 21 10.03 -10.92 0.19
N TYR A 22 9.25 -10.43 1.16
CA TYR A 22 7.93 -9.83 0.93
C TYR A 22 7.98 -8.70 -0.09
N VAL A 23 8.90 -7.74 0.04
CA VAL A 23 9.01 -6.64 -0.92
C VAL A 23 9.36 -7.16 -2.31
N THR A 24 10.26 -8.13 -2.40
CA THR A 24 10.64 -8.74 -3.68
C THR A 24 9.46 -9.46 -4.34
N GLU A 25 8.74 -10.27 -3.59
CA GLU A 25 7.55 -10.99 -4.06
C GLU A 25 6.41 -10.02 -4.42
N ASN A 26 6.23 -8.95 -3.65
CA ASN A 26 5.21 -7.95 -3.90
C ASN A 26 5.43 -7.24 -5.25
N LYS A 27 6.67 -6.84 -5.56
CA LYS A 27 7.04 -6.24 -6.85
C LYS A 27 6.68 -7.17 -8.02
N VAL A 28 7.09 -8.43 -7.95
CA VAL A 28 6.80 -9.45 -8.98
C VAL A 28 5.28 -9.65 -9.13
N THR A 29 4.56 -9.69 -8.01
CA THR A 29 3.11 -9.91 -8.01
C THR A 29 2.36 -8.71 -8.60
N VAL A 30 2.73 -7.49 -8.24
CA VAL A 30 2.13 -6.26 -8.78
C VAL A 30 2.33 -6.18 -10.30
N GLU A 31 3.55 -6.43 -10.78
CA GLU A 31 3.84 -6.43 -12.22
C GLU A 31 3.03 -7.50 -12.95
N ALA A 32 2.93 -8.71 -12.39
CA ALA A 32 2.13 -9.78 -12.97
C ALA A 32 0.63 -9.43 -13.03
N ILE A 33 0.09 -8.75 -12.01
CA ILE A 33 -1.31 -8.29 -11.98
C ILE A 33 -1.56 -7.23 -13.05
N PHE A 34 -0.71 -6.20 -13.17
CA PHE A 34 -0.90 -5.18 -14.19
C PHE A 34 -0.73 -5.76 -15.59
N SER A 35 0.27 -6.61 -15.82
CA SER A 35 0.42 -7.34 -17.09
C SER A 35 -0.82 -8.15 -17.45
N ALA A 36 -1.39 -8.88 -16.49
CA ALA A 36 -2.60 -9.66 -16.70
C ALA A 36 -3.82 -8.75 -16.98
N LEU A 37 -3.97 -7.65 -16.24
CA LEU A 37 -5.07 -6.69 -16.44
C LEU A 37 -4.99 -6.05 -17.83
N THR A 38 -3.84 -5.51 -18.23
CA THR A 38 -3.68 -4.86 -19.54
C THR A 38 -3.63 -5.86 -20.70
N GLY A 39 -3.42 -7.15 -20.41
CA GLY A 39 -3.57 -8.23 -21.38
C GLY A 39 -5.02 -8.66 -21.62
N VAL A 40 -5.92 -8.39 -20.66
CA VAL A 40 -7.36 -8.72 -20.75
C VAL A 40 -8.19 -7.51 -21.18
N CYS A 41 -7.85 -6.32 -20.69
CA CYS A 41 -8.54 -5.08 -20.99
C CYS A 41 -7.58 -4.12 -21.71
N ASP A 42 -8.04 -3.46 -22.76
CA ASP A 42 -7.30 -2.36 -23.38
C ASP A 42 -7.40 -1.12 -22.45
N PRO A 43 -6.29 -0.62 -21.88
CA PRO A 43 -6.31 0.56 -21.02
C PRO A 43 -6.75 1.86 -21.74
N SER A 44 -6.78 1.85 -23.07
CA SER A 44 -7.33 2.92 -23.91
C SER A 44 -8.85 2.83 -24.09
N GLU A 45 -9.48 1.73 -23.67
CA GLU A 45 -10.94 1.53 -23.69
C GLU A 45 -11.54 1.32 -22.29
N VAL A 46 -10.73 0.89 -21.31
CA VAL A 46 -11.17 0.57 -19.96
C VAL A 46 -10.46 1.44 -18.93
N LEU A 47 -11.24 2.07 -18.06
CA LEU A 47 -10.73 2.87 -16.96
C LEU A 47 -10.15 1.97 -15.86
N ILE A 48 -8.84 2.04 -15.68
CA ILE A 48 -8.14 1.37 -14.57
C ILE A 48 -7.62 2.44 -13.60
N ARG A 49 -7.96 2.29 -12.32
CA ARG A 49 -7.48 3.13 -11.22
C ARG A 49 -7.12 2.25 -10.04
N VAL A 50 -6.00 2.54 -9.41
CA VAL A 50 -5.46 1.75 -8.31
C VAL A 50 -5.39 2.63 -7.07
N ILE A 51 -5.63 2.03 -5.91
CA ILE A 51 -5.26 2.63 -4.64
C ILE A 51 -3.99 1.96 -4.16
N ASP A 52 -3.09 2.75 -3.57
CA ASP A 52 -2.03 2.19 -2.75
C ASP A 52 -2.60 1.85 -1.34
N MET A 53 -1.78 1.34 -0.43
CA MET A 53 -2.24 0.83 0.86
C MET A 53 -1.66 1.65 2.01
N TYR A 54 -2.50 1.99 3.00
CA TYR A 54 -2.02 2.54 4.28
C TYR A 54 -1.47 1.43 5.19
N GLN A 55 -0.56 1.79 6.09
CA GLN A 55 -0.02 0.85 7.07
C GLN A 55 -1.04 0.66 8.20
N MET A 56 -1.33 -0.60 8.54
CA MET A 56 -2.35 -0.98 9.52
C MET A 56 -1.75 -1.20 10.90
N GLU A 57 -2.59 -1.31 11.95
CA GLU A 57 -2.15 -1.72 13.29
C GLU A 57 -1.05 -0.83 13.91
N ILE A 58 -1.01 0.46 13.57
CA ILE A 58 0.05 1.41 13.99
C ILE A 58 0.19 1.46 15.52
N GLU A 59 -0.91 1.63 16.26
CA GLU A 59 -0.89 1.57 17.74
C GLU A 59 -0.27 0.25 18.27
N THR A 60 -0.58 -0.89 17.64
CA THR A 60 -0.02 -2.20 18.02
C THR A 60 1.48 -2.25 17.71
N GLN A 61 1.88 -1.76 16.55
CA GLN A 61 3.27 -1.74 16.09
C GLN A 61 4.14 -0.75 16.86
N ASN A 62 3.58 0.33 17.40
CA ASN A 62 4.27 1.31 18.25
C ASN A 62 4.49 0.83 19.69
N LYS A 63 3.75 -0.19 20.14
CA LYS A 63 4.01 -0.85 21.44
C LYS A 63 5.28 -1.70 21.41
N THR A 64 5.82 -1.94 20.22
CA THR A 64 7.11 -2.57 19.97
C THR A 64 7.91 -1.65 19.04
N ASP A 65 9.12 -2.04 18.63
CA ASP A 65 9.85 -1.34 17.55
C ASP A 65 9.32 -1.73 16.16
N GLY A 66 8.15 -2.38 16.07
CA GLY A 66 7.60 -2.97 14.85
C GLY A 66 7.33 -1.95 13.75
N LEU A 67 6.87 -0.74 14.10
CA LEU A 67 6.64 0.31 13.11
C LEU A 67 7.97 0.75 12.48
N GLN A 68 9.00 0.99 13.30
CA GLN A 68 10.33 1.41 12.83
C GLN A 68 10.98 0.34 11.95
N ILE A 69 10.80 -0.94 12.29
CA ILE A 69 11.32 -2.06 11.51
C ILE A 69 10.58 -2.20 10.16
N THR A 70 9.25 -2.12 10.15
CA THR A 70 8.46 -2.46 8.96
C THR A 70 8.20 -1.28 8.02
N SER A 71 8.11 -0.05 8.51
CA SER A 71 7.78 1.12 7.69
C SER A 71 8.74 1.36 6.51
N PRO A 72 10.07 1.13 6.61
CA PRO A 72 10.95 1.26 5.46
C PRO A 72 10.58 0.29 4.31
N TYR A 73 10.27 -0.97 4.63
CA TYR A 73 9.89 -1.99 3.64
C TYR A 73 8.49 -1.74 3.08
N PHE A 74 7.55 -1.32 3.93
CA PHE A 74 6.20 -0.96 3.50
C PHE A 74 6.25 0.24 2.54
N ARG A 75 7.04 1.26 2.87
CA ARG A 75 7.28 2.41 1.99
C ARG A 75 7.87 1.97 0.65
N GLU A 76 8.88 1.10 0.66
CA GLU A 76 9.50 0.58 -0.56
C GLU A 76 8.48 -0.15 -1.45
N ALA A 77 7.58 -0.94 -0.86
CA ALA A 77 6.51 -1.60 -1.61
C ALA A 77 5.53 -0.60 -2.25
N GLN A 78 5.14 0.46 -1.53
CA GLN A 78 4.25 1.50 -2.08
C GLN A 78 4.91 2.32 -3.19
N GLU A 79 6.21 2.63 -3.05
CA GLU A 79 6.99 3.32 -4.08
C GLU A 79 7.13 2.45 -5.34
N ALA A 80 7.44 1.16 -5.18
CA ALA A 80 7.53 0.24 -6.30
C ALA A 80 6.17 0.03 -7.00
N LEU A 81 5.06 -0.02 -6.26
CA LEU A 81 3.72 -0.06 -6.84
C LEU A 81 3.47 1.15 -7.78
N ALA A 82 3.84 2.36 -7.35
CA ALA A 82 3.70 3.57 -8.15
C ALA A 82 4.59 3.56 -9.40
N GLU A 83 5.85 3.14 -9.26
CA GLU A 83 6.79 3.02 -10.38
C GLU A 83 6.30 2.00 -11.42
N ILE A 84 5.85 0.83 -10.98
CA ILE A 84 5.33 -0.21 -11.88
C ILE A 84 4.03 0.27 -12.53
N ALA A 85 3.09 0.86 -11.79
CA ALA A 85 1.85 1.35 -12.39
C ALA A 85 2.08 2.40 -13.48
N ALA A 86 3.10 3.24 -13.31
CA ALA A 86 3.49 4.23 -14.31
C ALA A 86 3.97 3.58 -15.63
N THR A 87 4.60 2.40 -15.60
CA THR A 87 5.01 1.70 -16.84
C THR A 87 3.83 1.17 -17.65
N TYR A 88 2.68 0.97 -17.00
CA TYR A 88 1.41 0.57 -17.61
C TYR A 88 0.46 1.74 -17.86
N GLY A 89 0.87 2.98 -17.55
CA GLY A 89 0.01 4.17 -17.68
C GLY A 89 -1.20 4.17 -16.72
N ILE A 90 -1.14 3.42 -15.62
CA ILE A 90 -2.24 3.28 -14.65
C ILE A 90 -2.09 4.31 -13.53
N PRO A 91 -3.04 5.24 -13.33
CA PRO A 91 -2.99 6.20 -12.23
C PRO A 91 -3.24 5.56 -10.85
N ILE A 92 -2.52 6.04 -9.84
CA ILE A 92 -2.64 5.62 -8.44
C ILE A 92 -3.18 6.75 -7.56
N ALA A 93 -4.16 6.44 -6.72
CA ALA A 93 -4.57 7.27 -5.59
C ALA A 93 -3.62 7.03 -4.41
N PRO A 94 -2.90 8.07 -3.92
CA PRO A 94 -1.85 7.93 -2.91
C PRO A 94 -2.44 7.88 -1.47
N VAL A 95 -3.26 6.88 -1.20
CA VAL A 95 -3.88 6.62 0.12
C VAL A 95 -2.85 6.54 1.23
N TYR A 96 -1.68 5.92 1.02
CA TYR A 96 -0.64 5.77 2.03
C TYR A 96 -0.17 7.14 2.53
N ALA A 97 0.21 8.02 1.61
CA ALA A 97 0.65 9.37 1.94
C ALA A 97 -0.47 10.18 2.58
N GLU A 98 -1.69 10.08 2.05
CA GLU A 98 -2.83 10.82 2.58
C GLU A 98 -3.22 10.35 3.98
N PHE A 99 -3.22 9.04 4.26
CA PHE A 99 -3.66 8.49 5.55
C PHE A 99 -2.59 8.63 6.63
N MET A 100 -1.32 8.46 6.28
CA MET A 100 -0.21 8.46 7.23
C MET A 100 0.41 9.86 7.45
N GLY A 101 -0.07 10.87 6.72
CA GLY A 101 0.42 12.25 6.80
C GLY A 101 1.78 12.46 6.11
N PRO A 102 2.30 13.70 6.10
CA PRO A 102 3.47 14.09 5.31
C PRO A 102 4.72 13.25 5.61
N ASP A 103 4.96 12.93 6.88
CA ASP A 103 6.12 12.15 7.33
C ASP A 103 5.86 10.65 7.37
N ARG A 104 4.65 10.21 6.98
CA ARG A 104 4.21 8.81 6.91
C ARG A 104 4.23 8.05 8.25
N THR A 105 4.08 8.77 9.36
CA THR A 105 4.13 8.23 10.73
C THR A 105 2.85 8.41 11.54
N GLN A 106 1.86 9.13 11.02
CA GLN A 106 0.61 9.36 11.73
C GLN A 106 -0.25 8.10 11.74
N ASP A 107 -0.93 7.84 12.86
CA ASP A 107 -1.94 6.79 12.92
C ASP A 107 -3.25 7.29 12.26
N PRO A 108 -3.70 6.70 11.14
CA PRO A 108 -4.96 7.10 10.52
C PRO A 108 -6.19 6.77 11.40
N GLN A 109 -6.05 5.91 12.43
CA GLN A 109 -7.09 5.70 13.43
C GLN A 109 -7.31 6.95 14.30
N ASP A 110 -6.26 7.65 14.71
CA ASP A 110 -6.35 8.89 15.49
C ASP A 110 -7.06 10.01 14.70
N ARG A 111 -7.02 9.91 13.37
CA ARG A 111 -7.74 10.79 12.44
C ARG A 111 -9.17 10.34 12.15
N GLY A 112 -9.63 9.26 12.76
CA GLY A 112 -10.97 8.69 12.56
C GLY A 112 -11.16 8.05 11.18
N LEU A 113 -10.09 7.74 10.46
CA LEU A 113 -10.14 7.14 9.12
C LEU A 113 -10.22 5.61 9.17
N ILE A 114 -9.75 4.99 10.25
CA ILE A 114 -9.75 3.53 10.48
C ILE A 114 -10.68 3.15 11.63
N ARG A 115 -11.39 2.03 11.49
CA ARG A 115 -12.31 1.47 12.49
C ARG A 115 -11.54 0.98 13.71
N THR A 116 -12.28 0.63 14.76
CA THR A 116 -11.73 0.07 16.00
C THR A 116 -11.05 -1.28 15.82
N ASP A 117 -11.22 -1.94 14.66
CA ASP A 117 -10.49 -3.17 14.30
C ASP A 117 -9.06 -2.92 13.79
N ARG A 118 -8.63 -1.64 13.72
CA ARG A 118 -7.29 -1.18 13.31
C ARG A 118 -6.88 -1.55 11.89
N ARG A 119 -7.82 -2.02 11.06
CA ARG A 119 -7.53 -2.49 9.71
C ARG A 119 -8.42 -1.85 8.66
N HIS A 120 -9.73 -1.82 8.89
CA HIS A 120 -10.68 -1.37 7.87
C HIS A 120 -11.04 0.09 8.03
N THR A 121 -11.34 0.76 6.92
CA THR A 121 -11.72 2.18 6.93
C THR A 121 -13.07 2.43 7.61
N THR A 122 -13.20 3.58 8.26
CA THR A 122 -14.51 4.14 8.63
C THR A 122 -15.21 4.68 7.39
N ARG A 123 -16.45 5.16 7.54
CA ARG A 123 -17.13 5.91 6.47
C ARG A 123 -16.31 7.12 6.01
N ALA A 124 -15.65 7.83 6.93
CA ALA A 124 -14.82 8.99 6.59
C ALA A 124 -13.60 8.56 5.78
N GLY A 125 -12.91 7.48 6.20
CA GLY A 125 -11.79 6.92 5.43
C GLY A 125 -12.21 6.45 4.03
N ALA A 126 -13.33 5.74 3.91
CA ALA A 126 -13.84 5.31 2.61
C ALA A 126 -14.21 6.47 1.68
N LEU A 127 -14.83 7.54 2.21
CA LEU A 127 -15.15 8.74 1.43
C LEU A 127 -13.89 9.48 0.97
N LEU A 128 -12.84 9.52 1.79
CA LEU A 128 -11.56 10.11 1.41
C LEU A 128 -10.90 9.32 0.26
N ILE A 129 -10.90 7.98 0.34
CA ILE A 129 -10.43 7.12 -0.76
C ILE A 129 -11.24 7.35 -2.03
N ALA A 130 -12.57 7.41 -1.93
CA ALA A 130 -13.44 7.67 -3.07
C ALA A 130 -13.15 9.03 -3.73
N LYS A 131 -12.92 10.08 -2.91
CA LYS A 131 -12.52 11.38 -3.42
C LYS A 131 -11.16 11.33 -4.13
N MET A 132 -10.17 10.64 -3.57
CA MET A 132 -8.87 10.52 -4.23
C MET A 132 -8.96 9.79 -5.57
N LEU A 133 -9.80 8.76 -5.67
CA LEU A 133 -10.06 8.09 -6.94
C LEU A 133 -10.75 9.00 -7.96
N ASP A 134 -11.73 9.80 -7.53
CA ASP A 134 -12.42 10.78 -8.36
C ASP A 134 -11.45 11.88 -8.87
N ASP A 135 -10.52 12.33 -8.02
CA ASP A 135 -9.52 13.33 -8.36
C ASP A 135 -8.50 12.85 -9.42
N LEU A 136 -8.36 11.54 -9.63
CA LEU A 136 -7.56 10.99 -10.75
C LEU A 136 -8.23 11.20 -12.11
N GLY A 137 -9.48 11.66 -12.13
CA GLY A 137 -10.27 11.84 -13.35
C GLY A 137 -10.59 10.53 -14.05
N TYR A 138 -11.22 10.67 -15.21
CA TYR A 138 -11.80 9.57 -15.98
C TYR A 138 -11.15 9.39 -17.36
N ASP A 139 -10.02 10.05 -17.59
CA ASP A 139 -9.25 9.87 -18.82
C ASP A 139 -8.68 8.45 -18.90
N LEU A 140 -8.76 7.86 -20.08
CA LEU A 140 -8.20 6.55 -20.37
C LEU A 140 -6.69 6.66 -20.59
N ALA A 141 -5.96 5.55 -20.40
CA ALA A 141 -4.54 5.55 -20.69
C ALA A 141 -4.32 5.72 -22.20
N ALA A 142 -3.32 6.53 -22.58
CA ALA A 142 -2.99 6.83 -23.97
C ALA A 142 -2.10 5.74 -24.60
#